data_AF-A0A7V9QFN3-F1
#
_entry.id   AF-A0A7V9QFN3-F1
#
_cell.length_a   1.000
_cell.length_b   1.000
_cell.length_c   1.000
_cell.angle_alpha   90.00
_cell.angle_beta   90.00
_cell.angle_gamma   90.00
#
_symmetry.space_group_name_H-M   'P 1'
#
loop_
_entity.id
_entity.type
_entity.pdbx_description
1 polymer ?
#
loop_
_entity_poly.entity_id
_entity_poly.type
_entity_poly.pdbx_seq_one_letter_code
_entity_poly.pdbx_strand_id
1 'polypeptide(L)' 'MPENNVEQDRMVCRACGNEERASEGYPCADCGTFLCLLCTFKGVTLCSPCEAKTKDAAVKE' A
#
# COMPACT_ATOMS: atom_id res chain seq x y z
N MET A 1 -26.30 23.61 9.68
CA MET A 1 -25.40 23.11 8.62
C MET A 1 -24.52 22.08 9.32
N PRO A 2 -24.74 20.76 9.17
CA PRO A 2 -23.94 19.78 9.88
C PRO A 2 -22.50 19.81 9.35
N GLU A 3 -21.59 19.74 10.29
CA GLU A 3 -20.15 19.88 10.11
C GLU A 3 -19.59 18.84 9.14
N ASN A 4 -18.90 19.32 8.10
CA ASN A 4 -18.07 18.49 7.23
C ASN A 4 -16.87 17.95 8.03
N ASN A 5 -17.07 16.89 8.80
CA ASN A 5 -15.98 16.07 9.31
C ASN A 5 -15.44 15.25 8.13
N VAL A 6 -14.68 15.89 7.24
CA VAL A 6 -13.88 15.18 6.25
C VAL A 6 -12.77 14.51 7.02
N GLU A 7 -13.08 13.33 7.55
CA GLU A 7 -12.11 12.42 8.14
C GLU A 7 -10.96 12.32 7.15
N GLN A 8 -9.78 12.72 7.61
CA GLN A 8 -8.55 12.69 6.86
C GLN A 8 -8.18 11.23 6.63
N ASP A 9 -8.85 10.59 5.68
CA ASP A 9 -8.61 9.22 5.24
C ASP A 9 -7.31 9.17 4.41
N ARG A 10 -6.29 9.95 4.78
CA ARG A 10 -4.99 9.90 4.12
C ARG A 10 -4.17 8.82 4.82
N MET A 11 -3.82 7.78 4.07
CA MET A 11 -2.92 6.71 4.53
C MET A 11 -1.61 6.76 3.77
N VAL A 12 -0.54 6.42 4.47
CA VAL A 12 0.81 6.35 3.91
C VAL A 12 1.02 4.98 3.27
N CYS A 13 1.32 4.96 1.97
CA CYS A 13 1.67 3.73 1.26
C CYS A 13 2.95 3.12 1.85
N ARG A 14 2.88 1.85 2.26
CA ARG A 14 4.04 1.17 2.85
C ARG A 14 5.05 0.63 1.84
N ALA A 15 4.73 0.67 0.55
CA ALA A 15 5.68 0.36 -0.50
C ALA A 15 6.55 1.58 -0.86
N CYS A 16 5.93 2.72 -1.16
CA CYS A 16 6.64 3.90 -1.67
C CYS A 16 6.75 5.08 -0.69
N GLY A 17 6.02 5.07 0.43
CA GLY A 17 6.00 6.16 1.40
C GLY A 17 5.10 7.34 1.03
N ASN A 18 4.36 7.27 -0.09
CA ASN A 18 3.48 8.36 -0.52
C ASN A 18 2.17 8.39 0.28
N GLU A 19 1.70 9.57 0.64
CA GLU A 19 0.42 9.78 1.33
C GLU A 19 -0.72 9.91 0.31
N GLU A 20 -1.74 9.06 0.43
CA GLU A 20 -2.83 8.96 -0.53
C GLU A 20 -4.15 8.66 0.18
N ARG A 21 -5.29 8.87 -0.49
CA ARG A 21 -6.60 8.52 0.08
C ARG A 21 -6.71 7.01 0.28
N ALA A 22 -7.03 6.58 1.51
CA ALA A 22 -7.16 5.17 1.85
C ALA A 22 -8.31 4.51 1.07
N SER A 23 -9.36 5.28 0.84
CA SER A 23 -10.52 4.94 0.01
C SER A 23 -10.17 4.58 -1.45
N GLU A 24 -8.98 4.97 -1.95
CA GLU A 24 -8.54 4.72 -3.33
C GLU A 24 -7.36 3.74 -3.43
N GLY A 25 -6.77 3.34 -2.30
CA GLY A 25 -5.69 2.36 -2.33
C GLY A 25 -6.15 0.91 -2.14
N TYR A 26 -5.20 0.00 -2.31
CA TYR A 26 -5.42 -1.44 -2.25
C TYR A 26 -4.59 -2.06 -1.12
N PRO A 27 -5.07 -3.14 -0.49
CA PRO A 27 -4.30 -3.85 0.52
C PRO A 27 -3.18 -4.70 -0.11
N CYS A 28 -2.06 -4.82 0.61
CA CYS A 28 -0.98 -5.74 0.31
C CYS A 28 -1.49 -7.19 0.36
N ALA A 29 -1.12 -8.00 -0.63
CA ALA A 29 -1.59 -9.38 -0.76
C ALA A 29 -1.10 -10.32 0.36
N ASP A 30 -0.03 -9.97 1.08
CA ASP A 30 0.57 -10.80 2.14
C ASP A 30 0.16 -10.37 3.55
N CYS A 31 0.23 -9.07 3.85
CA CYS A 31 -0.01 -8.54 5.20
C CYS A 31 -1.22 -7.59 5.32
N GLY A 32 -1.94 -7.30 4.23
CA GLY A 32 -3.11 -6.41 4.23
C GLY A 32 -2.80 -4.92 4.42
N THR A 33 -1.53 -4.53 4.46
CA THR A 33 -1.10 -3.14 4.60
C THR A 33 -1.49 -2.28 3.40
N PHE A 34 -1.81 -1.00 3.65
CA PHE A 34 -2.17 -0.04 2.61
C PHE A 34 -1.07 0.18 1.54
N LEU A 35 -1.46 0.01 0.28
CA LEU A 35 -0.71 0.36 -0.92
C LEU A 35 -1.48 1.41 -1.72
N CYS A 36 -0.80 2.46 -2.17
CA CYS A 36 -1.43 3.48 -3.00
C CYS A 36 -1.79 2.96 -4.41
N LEU A 37 -2.76 3.60 -5.04
CA LEU A 37 -3.23 3.26 -6.39
C LEU A 37 -2.09 3.22 -7.42
N LEU A 38 -1.11 4.14 -7.33
CA LEU A 38 0.05 4.15 -8.24
C LEU A 38 0.89 2.88 -8.14
N CYS A 39 1.09 2.35 -6.93
CA CYS A 39 1.81 1.10 -6.73
C CYS A 39 1.02 -0.06 -7.36
N THR A 40 -0.29 -0.11 -7.13
CA THR A 40 -1.17 -1.10 -7.77
C THR A 40 -1.14 -1.00 -9.30
N PHE A 41 -1.15 0.21 -9.85
CA PHE A 41 -1.06 0.44 -11.30
C PHE A 41 0.27 -0.02 -11.90
N LYS A 42 1.36 0.07 -11.13
CA LYS A 42 2.67 -0.50 -11.51
C LYS A 42 2.73 -2.02 -11.37
N GLY A 43 1.68 -2.67 -10.87
CA GLY A 43 1.64 -4.10 -10.59
C GLY A 43 2.25 -4.48 -9.24
N VAL A 44 2.51 -3.51 -8.36
CA VAL A 44 3.02 -3.77 -7.00
C VAL A 44 1.87 -4.19 -6.11
N THR A 45 1.82 -5.48 -5.78
CA THR A 45 0.81 -6.09 -4.90
C THR A 45 1.35 -6.38 -3.50
N LEU A 46 2.67 -6.22 -3.30
CA LEU A 46 3.38 -6.46 -2.04
C LEU A 46 4.02 -5.16 -1.54
N CYS A 47 3.98 -4.91 -0.23
CA CYS A 47 4.75 -3.82 0.35
C CYS A 47 6.24 -4.16 0.38
N SER A 48 7.12 -3.15 0.48
CA SER A 48 8.59 -3.32 0.52
C SER A 48 9.09 -4.46 1.44
N PRO A 49 8.60 -4.64 2.68
CA PRO A 49 9.05 -5.75 3.52
C PRO A 49 8.56 -7.12 3.01
N CYS A 50 7.36 -7.22 2.45
CA CYS A 50 6.84 -8.47 1.88
C CYS A 50 7.56 -8.81 0.56
N GLU A 51 7.83 -7.81 -0.27
CA GLU A 51 8.61 -7.98 -1.49
C GLU A 51 10.03 -8.47 -1.18
N ALA A 52 10.67 -7.93 -0.13
CA ALA A 52 11.99 -8.38 0.32
C ALA A 52 11.99 -9.86 0.75
N LYS A 53 10.95 -10.32 1.47
CA LYS A 53 10.78 -11.74 1.82
C LYS A 53 10.66 -12.64 0.59
N THR A 54 9.88 -12.23 -0.41
CA THR A 54 9.71 -12.99 -1.66
C THR A 54 11.00 -13.03 -2.48
N LYS A 55 11.73 -11.92 -2.55
CA LYS A 55 13.00 -11.85 -3.29
C LYS A 55 14.09 -12.72 -2.67
N ASP A 56 14.15 -12.80 -1.33
CA ASP A 56 15.09 -13.69 -0.63
C ASP A 56 14.80 -15.17 -0.91
N ALA A 57 13.52 -15.53 -1.10
CA ALA A 57 13.12 -16.89 -1.45
C ALA A 57 13.46 -17.28 -2.90
N ALA A 58 13.56 -16.32 -3.83
CA ALA A 58 13.90 -16.56 -5.24
C ALA A 58 15.43 -16.61 -5.51
N VAL A 59 16.26 -16.13 -4.59
CA VAL A 59 17.74 -16.20 -4.63
C VAL A 59 18.26 -17.45 -3.90
N LYS A 60 17.52 -18.56 -4.00
CA LYS A 60 17.98 -19.88 -3.56
C LYS A 60 17.63 -20.91 -4.63
N GLU A 61 18.26 -20.78 -5.78
CA GLU A 61 18.36 -21.84 -6.79
C GLU A 61 19.81 -22.01 -7.26
#